data_AF-A0AAN0KN40-F1
#
_entry.id   AF-A0AAN0KN40-F1
#
_cell.length_a   1.000
_cell.length_b   1.000
_cell.length_c   1.000
_cell.angle_alpha   90.00
_cell.angle_beta   90.00
_cell.angle_gamma   90.00
#
_symmetry.space_group_name_H-M   'P 1'
#
loop_
_entity.id
_entity.type
_entity.pdbx_description
1 polymer ?
#
loop_
_entity_poly.entity_id
_entity_poly.type
_entity_poly.pdbx_seq_one_letter_code
_entity_poly.pdbx_strand_id
1 'polypeptide(L)' 'MTVSDAVHPHALSLKVPVSAVEKTARYYTVGYAPHNGKPNLPSAINLKGRWLEESGFMTGMPITVTVERGRIVIETEINV' A
#
# COMPACT_ATOMS: atom_id res chain seq x y z
N MET A 1 34.41 34.62 -37.85
CA MET A 1 33.00 34.56 -38.31
C MET A 1 32.60 33.10 -38.28
N THR A 2 31.65 32.72 -37.41
CA THR A 2 30.58 31.70 -37.57
C THR A 2 30.71 30.75 -38.80
N VAL A 3 30.55 29.41 -38.77
CA VAL A 3 30.08 28.38 -37.80
C VAL A 3 30.67 27.00 -38.26
N SER A 4 30.51 25.82 -37.64
CA SER A 4 29.68 25.32 -36.51
C SER A 4 30.29 24.08 -35.84
N ASP A 5 29.83 23.74 -34.64
CA ASP A 5 29.95 22.40 -34.03
C ASP A 5 28.81 21.46 -34.48
N ALA A 6 29.16 20.21 -34.83
CA ALA A 6 28.37 18.96 -34.80
C ALA A 6 29.25 17.86 -35.46
N VAL A 7 29.26 16.58 -35.09
CA VAL A 7 28.20 15.70 -34.58
C VAL A 7 28.77 14.76 -33.49
N HIS A 8 28.10 14.68 -32.33
CA HIS A 8 28.26 13.56 -31.40
C HIS A 8 27.23 12.46 -31.75
N PRO A 9 27.60 11.17 -31.79
CA PRO A 9 26.67 10.12 -32.18
C PRO A 9 25.58 9.90 -31.12
N HIS A 10 24.33 9.75 -31.59
CA HIS A 10 23.16 9.52 -30.75
C HIS A 10 23.26 8.21 -29.96
N ALA A 11 23.46 8.31 -28.64
CA ALA A 11 23.06 7.25 -27.73
C ALA A 11 21.53 7.32 -27.55
N LEU A 12 20.81 6.31 -28.06
CA LEU A 12 19.38 6.15 -27.82
C LEU A 12 19.13 5.86 -26.34
N SER A 13 18.89 6.92 -25.57
CA SER A 13 18.42 6.79 -24.19
C SER A 13 16.99 6.24 -24.21
N LEU A 14 16.86 4.92 -23.99
CA LEU A 14 15.59 4.25 -23.74
C LEU A 14 14.96 4.87 -22.50
N LYS A 15 14.02 5.80 -22.71
CA LYS A 15 13.17 6.34 -21.66
C LYS A 15 12.30 5.22 -21.13
N VAL A 16 12.77 4.55 -20.09
CA VAL A 16 11.93 3.68 -19.26
C VAL A 16 10.73 4.52 -18.85
N PRO A 17 9.49 4.12 -19.18
CA PRO A 17 8.32 4.82 -18.68
C PRO A 17 8.34 4.66 -17.16
N VAL A 18 8.46 5.79 -16.45
CA VAL A 18 8.06 5.84 -15.04
C VAL A 18 6.55 5.60 -15.05
N SER A 19 6.19 4.33 -14.89
CA SER A 19 4.86 3.93 -14.47
C SER A 19 4.54 4.71 -13.22
N ALA A 20 3.44 5.46 -13.23
CA ALA A 20 2.94 6.17 -12.08
C ALA A 20 2.39 5.16 -11.06
N VAL A 21 3.29 4.50 -10.34
CA VAL A 21 2.96 3.63 -9.21
C VAL A 21 2.33 4.52 -8.14
N GLU A 22 1.04 4.33 -7.88
CA GLU A 22 0.32 4.98 -6.79
C GLU A 22 0.96 4.59 -5.45
N LYS A 23 1.77 5.49 -4.91
CA LYS A 23 2.77 5.18 -3.89
C LYS A 23 2.19 5.26 -2.48
N THR A 24 1.24 4.38 -2.15
CA THR A 24 0.54 4.34 -0.85
C THR A 24 0.91 3.11 0.01
N ALA A 25 2.05 2.47 -0.26
CA ALA A 25 2.65 1.53 0.69
C ALA A 25 3.32 2.31 1.84
N ARG A 26 2.87 2.09 3.09
CA ARG A 26 3.49 2.66 4.30
C ARG A 26 4.10 1.56 5.15
N TYR A 27 5.40 1.68 5.43
CA TYR A 27 6.15 0.72 6.25
C TYR A 27 6.08 1.13 7.71
N TYR A 28 5.66 0.20 8.57
CA TYR A 28 5.56 0.38 10.02
C TYR A 28 6.18 -0.82 10.73
N THR A 29 7.00 -0.56 11.76
CA THR A 29 7.47 -1.60 12.68
C THR A 29 6.46 -1.76 13.81
N VAL A 30 6.03 -3.00 14.09
CA VAL A 30 5.17 -3.29 15.24
C VAL A 30 5.96 -3.10 16.53
N GLY A 31 5.53 -2.16 17.38
CA GLY A 31 6.17 -1.86 18.66
C GLY A 31 5.15 -1.86 19.79
N TYR A 32 5.27 -2.81 20.72
CA TYR A 32 4.48 -2.86 21.94
C TYR A 32 5.09 -1.94 23.00
N ALA A 33 4.87 -0.63 22.88
CA ALA A 33 5.33 0.32 23.91
C ALA A 33 4.57 0.09 25.23
N PRO A 34 5.23 -0.12 26.38
CA PRO A 34 4.54 -0.27 27.66
C PRO A 34 3.93 1.06 28.12
N HIS A 35 2.62 1.08 28.35
CA HIS A 35 1.85 2.29 28.67
C HIS A 35 1.98 2.70 30.17
N ASN A 36 3.22 2.90 30.65
CA ASN A 36 3.53 3.37 32.02
C ASN A 36 2.75 2.61 33.13
N GLY A 37 2.69 1.28 33.05
CA GLY A 37 2.00 0.43 34.03
C GLY A 37 0.48 0.33 33.86
N LYS A 38 -0.14 1.09 32.95
CA LYS A 38 -1.51 0.84 32.51
C LYS A 38 -1.50 -0.32 31.51
N PRO A 39 -2.60 -1.09 31.38
CA PRO A 39 -2.76 -2.01 30.26
C PRO A 39 -2.58 -1.27 28.94
N ASN A 40 -1.82 -1.86 28.03
CA ASN A 40 -1.79 -1.39 26.66
C ASN A 40 -3.19 -1.56 26.07
N LEU A 41 -3.67 -0.55 25.34
CA LEU A 41 -4.85 -0.74 24.50
C LEU A 41 -4.57 -1.89 23.52
N PRO A 42 -5.54 -2.78 23.26
CA PRO A 42 -5.39 -3.82 22.24
C PRO A 42 -4.92 -3.20 20.92
N SER A 43 -3.89 -3.78 20.31
CA SER A 43 -3.34 -3.25 19.06
C SER A 43 -4.38 -3.34 17.95
N ALA A 44 -4.91 -2.19 17.51
CA ALA A 44 -5.99 -2.10 16.55
C ALA A 44 -5.52 -1.55 15.20
N ILE A 45 -5.74 -2.31 14.13
CA ILE A 45 -5.55 -1.83 12.75
C ILE A 45 -6.85 -1.14 12.31
N ASN A 46 -6.75 0.12 11.93
CA ASN A 46 -7.89 0.93 11.51
C ASN A 46 -7.85 1.14 9.99
N LEU A 47 -8.65 0.36 9.25
CA LEU A 47 -8.91 0.57 7.82
C LEU A 47 -10.07 1.56 7.65
N LYS A 48 -9.94 2.52 6.73
CA LYS A 48 -10.94 3.60 6.52
C LYS A 48 -10.94 4.08 5.06
N GLY A 49 -12.12 4.44 4.55
CA GLY A 49 -12.33 5.06 3.24
C GLY A 49 -13.35 4.32 2.37
N ARG A 50 -13.85 4.98 1.31
CA ARG A 50 -14.84 4.41 0.38
C ARG A 50 -14.35 3.17 -0.38
N TRP A 51 -13.03 3.05 -0.55
CA TRP A 51 -12.40 1.87 -1.16
C TRP A 51 -12.78 0.55 -0.50
N LEU A 52 -13.18 0.56 0.79
CA LEU A 52 -13.70 -0.63 1.48
C LEU A 52 -15.04 -1.08 0.89
N GLU A 53 -16.01 -0.16 0.78
CA GLU A 53 -17.32 -0.40 0.18
C GLU A 53 -17.17 -0.79 -1.31
N GLU A 54 -16.30 -0.09 -2.04
CA GLU A 54 -15.95 -0.38 -3.44
C GLU A 54 -15.29 -1.77 -3.62
N SER A 55 -14.59 -2.26 -2.59
CA SER A 55 -14.03 -3.63 -2.52
C SER A 55 -15.00 -4.66 -1.95
N GLY A 56 -16.28 -4.30 -1.74
CA GLY A 56 -17.34 -5.18 -1.26
C GLY A 56 -17.51 -5.27 0.24
N PHE A 57 -16.70 -4.57 1.07
CA PHE A 57 -16.85 -4.56 2.53
C PHE A 57 -17.99 -3.63 2.95
N MET A 58 -19.21 -4.14 2.93
CA MET A 58 -20.42 -3.42 3.29
C MET A 58 -20.70 -3.43 4.79
N THR A 59 -21.34 -2.38 5.31
CA THR A 59 -21.73 -2.32 6.73
C THR A 59 -22.76 -3.41 7.05
N GLY A 60 -22.50 -4.18 8.12
CA GLY A 60 -23.43 -5.19 8.63
C GLY A 60 -23.29 -6.59 8.00
N MET A 61 -22.36 -6.79 7.07
CA MET A 61 -22.08 -8.12 6.52
C MET A 61 -21.07 -8.90 7.39
N PRO A 62 -21.11 -10.24 7.38
CA PRO A 62 -20.05 -11.06 7.95
C PRO A 62 -18.75 -10.96 7.13
N ILE A 63 -17.62 -10.99 7.84
CA ILE A 63 -16.27 -11.04 7.27
C ILE A 63 -15.47 -12.11 7.99
N THR A 64 -14.56 -12.75 7.26
CA THR A 64 -13.56 -13.67 7.81
C THR A 64 -12.23 -12.95 7.97
N VAL A 65 -11.54 -13.18 9.09
CA VAL A 65 -10.19 -12.66 9.37
C VAL A 65 -9.28 -13.81 9.73
N THR A 66 -8.25 -14.06 8.93
CA THR A 66 -7.26 -15.12 9.15
C THR A 66 -5.84 -14.56 9.24
N VAL A 67 -4.93 -15.36 9.80
CA VAL A 67 -3.50 -15.06 9.84
C VAL A 67 -2.75 -16.16 9.10
N GLU A 68 -2.17 -15.81 7.96
CA GLU A 68 -1.49 -16.76 7.08
C GLU A 68 -0.11 -16.26 6.67
N ARG A 69 0.93 -17.07 6.93
CA ARG A 69 2.31 -16.81 6.47
C ARG A 69 2.82 -15.39 6.82
N GLY A 70 2.46 -14.89 7.99
CA GLY A 70 2.82 -13.54 8.46
C GLY A 70 1.97 -12.39 7.88
N ARG A 71 0.83 -12.70 7.26
CA ARG A 71 -0.14 -11.73 6.72
C ARG A 71 -1.44 -11.81 7.51
N ILE A 72 -2.13 -10.69 7.64
CA ILE A 72 -3.54 -10.65 8.01
C ILE A 72 -4.32 -10.65 6.70
N VAL A 73 -5.21 -11.62 6.54
CA VAL A 73 -6.11 -11.71 5.39
C VAL A 73 -7.52 -11.38 5.90
N ILE A 74 -8.23 -10.53 5.18
CA ILE A 74 -9.59 -10.10 5.51
C ILE A 74 -10.43 -10.34 4.25
N GLU A 75 -11.43 -11.18 4.36
CA GLU A 75 -12.28 -11.62 3.25
C GLU A 75 -13.74 -11.35 3.59
N THR A 76 -14.49 -10.91 2.59
CA THR A 76 -15.95 -10.86 2.67
C THR A 76 -16.50 -12.27 2.47
N GLU A 77 -17.54 -12.64 3.23
CA GLU A 77 -18.30 -13.84 2.89
C GLU A 77 -19.16 -13.54 1.64
N ILE A 78 -18.61 -13.88 0.48
CA ILE A 78 -19.39 -13.90 -0.76
C ILE A 78 -20.26 -15.17 -0.71
N ASN A 79 -21.53 -15.03 -0.32
CA ASN A 79 -22.54 -16.04 -0.60
C ASN A 79 -22.72 -16.11 -2.13
N VAL A 80 -22.13 -17.15 -2.73
CA VAL A 80 -22.29 -17.54 -4.15
C VAL A 80 -23.55 -18.40 -4.31
#